data_AF-A0A6C0JRJ5-F1
#
_entry.id   AF-A0A6C0JRJ5-F1
#
_cell.length_a   1.000
_cell.length_b   1.000
_cell.length_c   1.000
_cell.angle_alpha   90.00
_cell.angle_beta   90.00
_cell.angle_gamma   90.00
#
_symmetry.space_group_name_H-M   'P 1'
#
loop_
_entity.id
_entity.type
_entity.pdbx_description
1 polymer ?
#
loop_
_entity_poly.entity_id
_entity_poly.type
_entity_poly.pdbx_seq_one_letter_code
_entity_poly.pdbx_strand_id
1 'polypeptide(L)'
;MSNFTVEQQFYEACKEGYLERVKLIMNNSAFDVTWINQGLYSACFWGNTSIVKHLLPFMHDISIECFNCCYPMNGQENRKSDFLQIIQLILDHGGLEDFKVDGLSLLENTVSDNDFKQKALKLITEYLYRLDGPIYNENVLE
;
A
#
# COMPACT_ATOMS: atom_id res chain seq x y z
N MET A 1 10.87 9.08 29.37
CA MET A 1 10.08 9.61 28.24
C MET A 1 10.98 9.54 27.02
N SER A 2 10.67 8.72 26.04
CA SER A 2 11.41 8.70 24.76
C SER A 2 11.07 9.98 24.00
N ASN A 3 12.07 10.83 23.75
CA ASN A 3 11.93 12.00 22.90
C ASN A 3 11.98 11.54 21.43
N PHE A 4 10.85 11.07 20.92
CA PHE A 4 10.72 10.79 19.49
C PHE A 4 10.65 12.10 18.70
N THR A 5 11.37 12.18 17.58
CA THR A 5 11.24 13.28 16.62
C THR A 5 9.82 13.33 16.04
N VAL A 6 9.41 14.47 15.45
CA VAL A 6 8.08 14.59 14.80
C VAL A 6 7.93 13.55 13.69
N GLU A 7 8.99 13.32 12.93
CA GLU A 7 9.09 12.26 11.92
C GLU A 7 8.82 10.87 12.52
N GLN A 8 9.52 10.50 13.59
CA GLN A 8 9.32 9.20 14.25
C GLN A 8 7.89 9.04 14.77
N GLN A 9 7.29 10.12 15.29
CA GLN A 9 5.90 10.12 15.72
C GLN A 9 4.92 9.94 14.56
N PHE A 10 5.24 10.49 13.39
CA PHE A 10 4.45 10.31 12.17
C PHE A 10 4.48 8.85 11.73
N TYR A 11 5.67 8.23 11.66
CA TYR A 11 5.82 6.83 11.28
C TYR A 11 5.11 5.88 12.25
N GLU A 12 5.27 6.10 13.55
CA GLU A 12 4.58 5.28 14.55
C GLU A 12 3.05 5.46 14.46
N ALA A 13 2.57 6.68 14.23
CA ALA A 13 1.14 6.91 14.02
C ALA A 13 0.61 6.19 12.77
N CYS A 14 1.39 6.13 11.69
CA CYS A 14 1.03 5.40 10.48
C CYS A 14 1.03 3.88 10.70
N LYS A 15 2.03 3.36 11.42
CA LYS A 15 2.17 1.94 11.80
C LYS A 15 1.09 1.46 12.78
N GLU A 16 0.68 2.29 13.73
CA GLU A 16 -0.34 1.93 14.74
C GLU A 16 -1.77 2.27 14.29
N GLY A 17 -1.96 2.88 13.12
CA GLY A 17 -3.28 3.20 12.57
C GLY A 17 -3.94 4.42 13.22
N TYR A 18 -3.19 5.29 13.90
CA TYR A 18 -3.71 6.47 14.59
C TYR A 18 -3.99 7.64 13.63
N LEU A 19 -5.08 7.54 12.86
CA LEU A 19 -5.43 8.49 11.80
C LEU A 19 -5.47 9.96 12.26
N GLU A 20 -6.08 10.24 13.39
CA GLU A 20 -6.17 11.63 13.88
C GLU A 20 -4.80 12.19 14.30
N ARG A 21 -3.87 11.32 14.74
CA ARG A 21 -2.49 11.72 15.01
C ARG A 21 -1.72 11.98 13.72
N VAL A 22 -1.91 11.16 12.69
CA VAL A 22 -1.35 11.38 11.35
C VAL A 22 -1.79 12.75 10.81
N LYS A 23 -3.09 13.04 10.81
CA LYS A 23 -3.65 14.33 10.38
C LYS A 23 -3.10 15.52 11.18
N LEU A 24 -3.02 15.38 12.51
CA LEU A 24 -2.49 16.42 13.37
C LEU A 24 -1.03 16.74 13.05
N ILE A 25 -0.22 15.70 12.82
CA ILE A 25 1.21 15.86 12.49
C ILE A 25 1.37 16.48 11.10
N MET A 26 0.57 16.07 10.11
CA MET A 26 0.61 16.65 8.75
C MET A 26 0.28 18.15 8.72
N ASN A 27 -0.48 18.64 9.70
CA ASN A 27 -0.79 20.07 9.86
C ASN A 27 0.27 20.85 10.65
N ASN A 28 1.31 20.18 11.15
CA ASN A 28 2.38 20.83 11.91
C ASN A 28 3.39 21.51 10.96
N SER A 29 3.88 22.70 11.31
CA SER A 29 4.88 23.43 10.51
C SER A 29 6.22 22.70 10.36
N ALA A 30 6.52 21.76 11.25
CA ALA A 30 7.71 20.91 11.18
C ALA A 30 7.51 19.65 10.33
N PHE A 31 6.33 19.46 9.74
CA PHE A 31 6.07 18.32 8.87
C PHE A 31 6.82 18.46 7.54
N ASP A 32 7.45 17.37 7.12
CA ASP A 32 8.08 17.24 5.81
C ASP A 32 7.29 16.25 4.95
N VAL A 33 6.89 16.69 3.76
CA VAL A 33 6.10 15.88 2.82
C VAL A 33 6.84 14.61 2.38
N THR A 34 8.18 14.61 2.43
CA THR A 34 8.99 13.43 2.08
C THR A 34 8.72 12.23 3.00
N TRP A 35 8.20 12.47 4.21
CA TRP A 35 7.83 11.42 5.17
C TRP A 35 6.63 10.59 4.72
N ILE A 36 5.78 11.12 3.83
CA ILE A 36 4.56 10.41 3.39
C ILE A 36 4.89 9.06 2.77
N ASN A 37 5.98 8.96 1.98
CA ASN A 37 6.42 7.70 1.39
C ASN A 37 6.63 6.61 2.45
N GLN A 38 7.41 6.91 3.49
CA GLN A 38 7.73 5.95 4.54
C GLN A 38 6.53 5.69 5.48
N GLY A 39 5.69 6.70 5.68
CA GLY A 39 4.42 6.56 6.40
C GLY A 39 3.45 5.64 5.68
N LEU A 40 3.32 5.78 4.35
CA LEU A 40 2.49 4.93 3.50
C LEU A 40 3.01 3.49 3.53
N TYR A 41 4.31 3.28 3.36
CA TYR A 41 4.92 1.95 3.48
C TYR A 41 4.59 1.31 4.83
N SER A 42 4.74 2.05 5.93
CA SER A 42 4.42 1.57 7.27
C SER A 42 2.93 1.20 7.40
N ALA A 43 2.03 2.04 6.88
CA ALA A 43 0.59 1.77 6.91
C ALA A 43 0.22 0.53 6.08
N CYS A 44 0.83 0.34 4.90
CA CYS A 44 0.65 -0.84 4.07
C CYS A 44 1.11 -2.11 4.79
N PHE A 45 2.33 -2.10 5.33
CA PHE A 45 2.92 -3.24 6.03
C PHE A 45 2.09 -3.70 7.24
N TRP A 46 1.49 -2.76 7.97
CA TRP A 46 0.68 -3.04 9.17
C TRP A 46 -0.83 -3.16 8.89
N GLY A 47 -1.25 -3.12 7.63
CA GLY A 47 -2.65 -3.30 7.23
C GLY A 47 -3.57 -2.15 7.64
N ASN A 48 -3.06 -0.93 7.79
CA ASN A 48 -3.83 0.22 8.28
C ASN A 48 -4.55 0.98 7.16
N THR A 49 -5.64 0.40 6.65
CA THR A 49 -6.40 0.91 5.50
C THR A 49 -6.79 2.39 5.63
N SER A 50 -7.23 2.84 6.80
CA SER A 50 -7.63 4.23 7.02
C SER A 50 -6.48 5.23 6.82
N ILE A 51 -5.25 4.82 7.15
CA ILE A 51 -4.06 5.64 6.92
C ILE A 51 -3.70 5.61 5.43
N VAL A 52 -3.67 4.43 4.81
CA VAL A 52 -3.39 4.29 3.37
C VAL A 52 -4.32 5.19 2.56
N LYS A 53 -5.64 5.09 2.80
CA LYS A 53 -6.65 5.92 2.12
C LYS A 53 -6.42 7.42 2.31
N HIS A 54 -5.87 7.82 3.45
CA HIS A 54 -5.59 9.23 3.74
C HIS A 54 -4.32 9.73 3.06
N LEU A 55 -3.28 8.90 2.96
CA LEU A 55 -1.97 9.28 2.41
C LEU A 55 -1.91 9.17 0.88
N LEU A 56 -2.64 8.24 0.26
CA LEU A 56 -2.61 8.01 -1.19
C LEU A 56 -2.82 9.28 -2.04
N PRO A 57 -3.76 10.21 -1.73
CA PRO A 57 -3.96 11.42 -2.53
C PRO A 57 -2.76 12.38 -2.59
N PHE A 58 -1.75 12.20 -1.73
CA PHE A 58 -0.52 12.99 -1.73
C PHE A 58 0.61 12.34 -2.56
N MET A 59 0.35 11.18 -3.16
CA MET A 59 1.32 10.39 -3.91
C MET A 59 1.08 10.54 -5.41
N HIS A 60 2.13 10.87 -6.15
CA HIS A 60 2.15 10.67 -7.59
C HIS A 60 2.52 9.21 -7.88
N ASP A 61 3.70 8.82 -7.39
CA ASP A 61 4.26 7.47 -7.56
C ASP A 61 4.17 6.69 -6.25
N ILE A 62 3.75 5.44 -6.34
CA ILE A 62 3.72 4.49 -5.22
C ILE A 62 4.87 3.51 -5.43
N SER A 63 5.77 3.44 -4.45
CA SER A 63 6.82 2.41 -4.46
C SER A 63 6.20 1.02 -4.49
N ILE A 64 6.71 0.15 -5.36
CA ILE A 64 6.31 -1.26 -5.42
C ILE A 64 6.50 -1.98 -4.07
N GLU A 65 7.40 -1.49 -3.22
CA GLU A 65 7.59 -2.02 -1.86
C GLU A 65 6.34 -1.86 -0.99
N CYS A 66 5.56 -0.79 -1.17
CA CYS A 66 4.28 -0.60 -0.48
C CYS A 66 3.27 -1.65 -0.91
N PHE A 67 3.26 -2.03 -2.19
CA PHE A 67 2.40 -3.09 -2.69
C PHE A 67 2.85 -4.46 -2.19
N ASN A 68 4.15 -4.72 -2.27
CA ASN A 68 4.79 -5.99 -1.95
C ASN A 68 4.63 -6.40 -0.48
N CYS A 69 4.48 -5.44 0.43
CA CYS A 69 4.25 -5.73 1.85
C CYS A 69 2.78 -5.93 2.22
N CYS A 70 1.83 -5.81 1.28
CA CYS A 70 0.40 -5.91 1.55
C CYS A 70 -0.09 -7.36 1.67
N TYR A 71 0.43 -8.12 2.63
CA TYR A 71 -0.05 -9.47 2.90
C TYR A 71 -0.02 -9.77 4.40
N PRO A 72 -0.93 -10.62 4.90
CA PRO A 72 -0.96 -10.99 6.31
C PRO A 72 0.29 -11.83 6.65
N MET A 73 1.14 -11.30 7.53
CA MET A 73 2.21 -12.09 8.16
C MET A 73 1.65 -12.95 9.30
N ASN A 74 2.47 -13.86 9.85
CA ASN A 74 2.08 -14.70 10.98
C ASN A 74 1.48 -13.86 12.13
N GLY A 75 0.27 -14.21 12.57
CA GLY A 75 -0.46 -13.50 13.62
C GLY A 75 -1.32 -12.32 13.16
N GLN A 76 -1.43 -12.08 11.84
CA GLN A 76 -2.30 -11.05 11.24
C GLN A 76 -3.44 -11.66 10.41
N GLU A 77 -3.81 -12.92 10.65
CA GLU A 77 -4.81 -13.64 9.85
C GLU A 77 -6.19 -12.98 9.90
N ASN A 78 -6.49 -12.25 10.99
CA ASN A 78 -7.70 -11.45 11.16
C ASN A 78 -7.70 -10.14 10.35
N ARG A 79 -6.56 -9.76 9.74
CA ARG A 79 -6.38 -8.53 8.95
C ARG A 79 -6.44 -8.78 7.44
N LYS A 80 -6.73 -10.01 6.98
CA LYS A 80 -6.79 -10.38 5.55
C LYS A 80 -7.64 -9.42 4.71
N SER A 81 -8.81 -9.02 5.23
CA SER A 81 -9.70 -8.07 4.54
C SER A 81 -9.05 -6.70 4.36
N ASP A 82 -8.29 -6.24 5.36
CA ASP A 82 -7.64 -4.93 5.32
C ASP A 82 -6.55 -4.92 4.26
N PHE A 83 -5.73 -5.97 4.20
CA PHE A 83 -4.70 -6.11 3.16
C PHE A 83 -5.29 -6.19 1.75
N LEU A 84 -6.38 -6.95 1.54
CA LEU A 84 -7.07 -6.97 0.24
C LEU A 84 -7.62 -5.58 -0.14
N GLN A 85 -8.14 -4.85 0.84
CA GLN A 85 -8.63 -3.50 0.62
C GLN A 85 -7.50 -2.52 0.29
N ILE A 86 -6.33 -2.66 0.92
CA ILE A 86 -5.14 -1.85 0.62
C ILE A 86 -4.63 -2.16 -0.79
N ILE A 87 -4.54 -3.44 -1.17
CA ILE A 87 -4.19 -3.84 -2.55
C ILE A 87 -5.12 -3.14 -3.54
N GLN A 88 -6.44 -3.21 -3.32
CA GLN A 88 -7.42 -2.55 -4.18
C GLN A 88 -7.18 -1.03 -4.24
N LEU A 89 -6.99 -0.37 -3.09
CA LEU A 89 -6.76 1.08 -3.04
C LEU A 89 -5.51 1.51 -3.82
N ILE A 90 -4.42 0.75 -3.73
CA ILE A 90 -3.18 1.03 -4.47
C ILE A 90 -3.41 0.84 -5.98
N LEU A 91 -4.05 -0.25 -6.40
CA LEU A 91 -4.35 -0.52 -7.82
C LEU A 91 -5.31 0.53 -8.40
N ASP A 92 -6.29 1.00 -7.63
CA ASP A 92 -7.24 2.04 -8.03
C ASP A 92 -6.58 3.41 -8.17
N HIS A 93 -5.55 3.70 -7.37
CA HIS A 93 -4.79 4.95 -7.45
C HIS A 93 -4.00 5.06 -8.76
N GLY A 94 -3.49 3.94 -9.29
CA GLY A 94 -2.80 3.89 -10.59
C GLY A 94 -1.36 4.43 -10.61
N GLY A 95 -0.81 4.83 -9.46
CA GLY A 95 0.57 5.36 -9.33
C GLY A 95 1.67 4.29 -9.36
N LEU A 96 1.42 3.14 -9.97
CA LEU A 96 2.34 2.01 -10.05
C LEU A 96 2.95 1.92 -11.46
N GLU A 97 3.82 2.87 -11.84
CA GLU A 97 4.31 3.04 -13.22
C GLU A 97 5.00 1.79 -13.80
N ASP A 98 5.76 1.04 -12.99
CA ASP A 98 6.53 -0.14 -13.43
C ASP A 98 5.88 -1.49 -13.06
N PHE A 99 4.63 -1.49 -12.60
CA PHE A 99 4.01 -2.72 -12.10
C PHE A 99 3.53 -3.63 -13.24
N LYS A 100 4.31 -4.69 -13.48
CA LYS A 100 4.07 -5.73 -14.49
C LYS A 100 3.75 -7.08 -13.85
N VAL A 101 3.78 -8.14 -14.65
CA VAL A 101 3.57 -9.54 -14.25
C VAL A 101 4.42 -9.94 -13.02
N ASP A 102 5.59 -9.32 -12.81
CA ASP A 102 6.46 -9.59 -11.67
C ASP A 102 5.78 -9.41 -10.29
N GLY A 103 4.78 -8.53 -10.21
CA GLY A 103 3.96 -8.37 -9.00
C GLY A 103 3.14 -9.62 -8.65
N LEU A 104 2.71 -10.39 -9.66
CA LEU A 104 2.05 -11.69 -9.47
C LEU A 104 3.03 -12.71 -8.88
N SER A 105 4.24 -12.77 -9.44
CA SER A 105 5.29 -13.71 -9.03
C SER A 105 5.70 -13.52 -7.58
N LEU A 106 5.71 -12.28 -7.07
CA LEU A 106 6.05 -12.04 -5.67
C LEU A 106 4.98 -12.62 -4.72
N LEU A 107 3.71 -12.30 -4.93
CA LEU A 107 2.64 -12.85 -4.08
C LEU A 107 2.57 -14.37 -4.15
N GLU A 108 2.85 -14.95 -5.32
CA GLU A 108 2.86 -16.40 -5.48
C GLU A 108 3.87 -17.12 -4.59
N ASN A 109 5.06 -16.51 -4.42
CA ASN A 109 6.18 -17.07 -3.67
C ASN A 109 6.14 -16.72 -2.18
N THR A 110 5.58 -15.56 -1.83
CA THR A 110 5.61 -15.04 -0.46
C THR A 110 4.40 -15.47 0.38
N VAL A 111 3.22 -15.61 -0.23
CA VAL A 111 1.97 -15.87 0.49
C VAL A 111 1.64 -17.36 0.53
N SER A 112 1.65 -17.95 1.72
CA SER A 112 1.26 -19.34 1.96
C SER A 112 -0.26 -19.55 2.07
N ASP A 113 -1.01 -18.50 2.45
CA ASP A 113 -2.47 -18.57 2.58
C ASP A 113 -3.16 -18.57 1.22
N ASN A 114 -3.71 -19.73 0.84
CA ASN A 114 -4.31 -19.91 -0.48
C ASN A 114 -5.54 -19.02 -0.74
N ASP A 115 -6.41 -18.78 0.26
CA ASP A 115 -7.61 -17.97 0.07
C ASP A 115 -7.25 -16.49 -0.17
N PHE A 116 -6.37 -15.93 0.66
CA PHE A 116 -5.89 -14.57 0.47
C PHE A 116 -5.16 -14.44 -0.88
N LYS A 117 -4.27 -15.38 -1.19
CA LYS A 117 -3.52 -15.41 -2.46
C LYS A 117 -4.45 -15.36 -3.66
N GLN A 118 -5.48 -16.22 -3.71
CA GLN A 118 -6.42 -16.24 -4.84
C GLN A 118 -7.18 -14.92 -5.00
N LYS A 119 -7.61 -14.30 -3.89
CA LYS A 119 -8.31 -13.01 -3.93
C LYS A 119 -7.38 -11.89 -4.39
N ALA A 120 -6.15 -11.82 -3.88
CA ALA A 120 -5.17 -10.83 -4.28
C ALA A 120 -4.78 -10.96 -5.76
N LEU A 121 -4.51 -12.18 -6.23
CA LEU A 121 -4.21 -12.44 -7.65
C LEU A 121 -5.35 -12.04 -8.58
N LYS A 122 -6.60 -12.23 -8.14
CA LYS A 122 -7.77 -11.77 -8.90
C LYS A 122 -7.77 -10.25 -9.07
N LEU A 123 -7.56 -9.48 -8.00
CA LEU A 123 -7.50 -8.01 -8.07
C LEU A 123 -6.40 -7.53 -9.02
N ILE A 124 -5.23 -8.15 -8.94
CA ILE A 124 -4.08 -7.80 -9.78
C ILE A 124 -4.35 -8.13 -11.24
N THR A 125 -4.90 -9.31 -11.51
CA THR A 125 -5.24 -9.71 -12.88
C THR A 125 -6.28 -8.74 -13.47
N GLU A 126 -7.30 -8.37 -12.71
CA GLU A 126 -8.30 -7.37 -13.15
C GLU A 126 -7.65 -6.01 -13.46
N TYR A 127 -6.70 -5.55 -12.64
CA TYR A 127 -5.95 -4.32 -12.88
C TYR A 127 -5.03 -4.40 -14.12
N LEU A 128 -4.30 -5.50 -14.29
CA LEU A 128 -3.33 -5.64 -15.39
C LEU A 128 -4.01 -5.71 -16.77
N TYR A 129 -5.14 -6.40 -16.85
CA TYR A 129 -5.80 -6.76 -18.12
C TYR A 129 -7.09 -5.96 -18.41
N ARG A 130 -7.44 -4.95 -17.60
CA ARG A 130 -8.53 -4.03 -17.95
C ARG A 130 -8.16 -3.18 -19.17
N LEU A 131 -9.16 -2.55 -19.80
CA LEU A 131 -9.02 -1.82 -21.08
C LEU A 131 -7.99 -0.68 -21.06
N ASP A 132 -7.71 -0.10 -19.89
CA ASP A 132 -6.67 0.93 -19.67
C ASP A 132 -5.53 0.40 -18.78
N GLY A 133 -5.46 -0.92 -18.59
CA GLY A 133 -4.50 -1.58 -17.72
C GLY A 133 -3.10 -1.65 -18.35
N PRO A 134 -2.05 -1.80 -17.51
CA PRO A 134 -0.66 -1.80 -17.97
C PRO A 134 -0.37 -2.76 -19.13
N ILE A 135 -0.91 -3.98 -19.11
CA ILE A 135 -0.62 -4.99 -20.14
C ILE A 135 -1.49 -4.80 -21.40
N TYR A 136 -2.76 -4.41 -21.25
CA TYR A 136 -3.61 -4.19 -22.41
C TYR A 136 -3.08 -3.05 -23.28
N ASN A 137 -2.62 -1.95 -22.66
CA ASN A 137 -2.05 -0.80 -23.37
C ASN A 137 -0.76 -1.13 -24.14
N GLU A 138 0.06 -2.06 -23.66
CA GLU A 138 1.28 -2.51 -24.37
C GLU A 138 0.94 -3.19 -25.71
N ASN A 139 -0.20 -3.90 -25.81
CA ASN A 139 -0.60 -4.65 -27.00
C ASN A 139 -1.41 -3.85 -28.03
N VAL A 140 -1.75 -2.59 -27.74
CA VAL A 140 -2.53 -1.71 -28.63
C VAL A 140 -1.64 -0.76 -29.43
N LEU A 141 -0.38 -0.60 -29.03
CA LEU A 141 0.59 0.33 -29.65
C LEU A 141 1.50 -0.32 -30.71
N GLU A 142 1.24 -1.57 -31.11
CA GLU A 142 1.93 -2.27 -32.22
C GLU A 142 1.18 -2.17 -33.56
#